data_AF-A0A936VZS2-F1
#
_entry.id   AF-A0A936VZS2-F1
#
_cell.length_a   1.000
_cell.length_b   1.000
_cell.length_c   1.000
_cell.angle_alpha   90.00
_cell.angle_beta   90.00
_cell.angle_gamma   90.00
#
_symmetry.space_group_name_H-M   'P 1'
#
loop_
_entity.id
_entity.type
_entity.pdbx_description
1 polymer ?
#
loop_
_entity_poly.entity_id
_entity_poly.type
_entity_poly.pdbx_seq_one_letter_code
_entity_poly.pdbx_strand_id
1 'polypeptide(L)'
;MIKTSIILILTFIVVPIATYYLDDPLTPEQSGILWNCIYICLGVATYCFIVSQLTGNCSQVDKLWSIIPLVYAWYIAVGGGMDTRLVLMAVLVTFWGIRLTYNFSRRGAYSWKFWTGEEDYRWEVLRQKPELKGKVRWFFFNLFFISFYQQGLLLLITLPTLIALRGTDTPLGLLDYLATALFIFFLVIETIADQQQWNYQQEKHKKIKAGEKLTGIYALGFTHTGLWRWIRHPNYMAEQAIWITFYLFSVAATGSWLNWSIAGCLLLLVLFQGSSDFSESISAEKYPEYKAYQEKTGRFLPKYIM
;
A
#
# COMPACT_ATOMS: atom_id res chain seq x y z
N MET A 1 11.39 14.79 -4.46
CA MET A 1 10.81 13.56 -5.03
C MET A 1 11.89 12.60 -5.53
N ILE A 2 12.76 12.96 -6.49
CA ILE A 2 13.87 12.05 -6.90
C ILE A 2 14.75 11.63 -5.72
N LYS A 3 15.16 12.58 -4.86
CA LYS A 3 15.91 12.25 -3.64
C LYS A 3 15.19 11.21 -2.77
N THR A 4 13.88 11.39 -2.57
CA THR A 4 13.03 10.47 -1.82
C THR A 4 12.98 9.09 -2.50
N SER A 5 12.77 9.03 -3.81
CA SER A 5 12.75 7.77 -4.56
C SER A 5 14.10 7.05 -4.53
N ILE A 6 15.22 7.77 -4.63
CA ILE A 6 16.56 7.18 -4.49
C ILE A 6 16.76 6.62 -3.09
N ILE A 7 16.39 7.38 -2.04
CA ILE A 7 16.48 6.89 -0.66
C ILE A 7 15.64 5.62 -0.50
N LEU A 8 14.41 5.61 -1.00
CA LEU A 8 13.53 4.44 -0.95
C LEU A 8 14.12 3.23 -1.68
N ILE A 9 14.71 3.43 -2.88
CA ILE A 9 15.37 2.34 -3.62
C ILE A 9 16.60 1.83 -2.87
N LEU A 10 17.41 2.72 -2.29
CA LEU A 10 18.58 2.32 -1.52
C LEU A 10 18.18 1.55 -0.26
N THR A 11 17.21 2.05 0.50
CA THR A 11 16.73 1.37 1.71
C THR A 11 16.02 0.07 1.39
N PHE A 12 15.38 -0.05 0.21
CA PHE A 12 14.79 -1.30 -0.27
C PHE A 12 15.81 -2.43 -0.45
N ILE A 13 17.05 -2.11 -0.80
CA ILE A 13 18.12 -3.11 -0.94
C ILE A 13 18.82 -3.32 0.41
N VAL A 14 19.23 -2.22 1.04
CA VAL A 14 20.10 -2.27 2.23
C VAL A 14 19.36 -2.82 3.44
N VAL A 15 18.13 -2.40 3.71
CA VAL A 15 17.41 -2.78 4.94
C VAL A 15 17.08 -4.27 4.97
N PRO A 16 16.49 -4.88 3.92
CA PRO A 16 16.21 -6.31 3.92
C PRO A 16 17.49 -7.15 4.03
N ILE A 17 18.56 -6.79 3.31
CA ILE A 17 19.82 -7.54 3.35
C ILE A 17 20.46 -7.42 4.74
N ALA A 18 20.57 -6.21 5.28
CA ALA A 18 21.17 -6.00 6.59
C ALA A 18 20.38 -6.71 7.69
N THR A 19 19.05 -6.63 7.66
CA THR A 19 18.20 -7.30 8.67
C THR A 19 18.18 -8.81 8.52
N TYR A 20 18.29 -9.35 7.29
CA TYR A 20 18.37 -10.79 7.04
C TYR A 20 19.58 -11.43 7.74
N TYR A 21 20.74 -10.78 7.74
CA TYR A 21 21.94 -11.29 8.41
C TYR A 21 21.94 -11.13 9.94
N LEU A 22 20.91 -10.50 10.51
CA LEU A 22 20.74 -10.32 11.96
C LEU A 22 19.75 -11.35 12.57
N ASP A 23 19.19 -12.24 11.76
CA ASP A 23 18.18 -13.22 12.14
C ASP A 23 18.70 -14.64 11.86
N ASP A 24 17.99 -15.65 12.35
CA ASP A 24 18.29 -17.05 12.02
C ASP A 24 18.18 -17.27 10.51
N PRO A 25 19.05 -18.11 9.91
CA PRO A 25 18.98 -18.40 8.50
C PRO A 25 17.64 -19.07 8.13
N LEU A 26 17.20 -18.85 6.90
CA LEU A 26 16.02 -19.55 6.37
C LEU A 26 16.33 -21.04 6.19
N THR A 27 15.34 -21.89 6.47
CA THR A 27 15.42 -23.31 6.12
C THR A 27 15.47 -23.47 4.59
N PRO A 28 15.93 -24.62 4.06
CA PRO A 28 15.91 -24.88 2.61
C PRO A 28 14.51 -24.72 1.99
N GLU A 29 13.48 -25.12 2.73
CA GLU A 29 12.08 -24.97 2.32
C GLU A 29 11.66 -23.50 2.25
N GLN A 30 11.91 -22.73 3.32
CA GLN A 30 11.64 -21.29 3.34
C GLN A 30 12.39 -20.55 2.22
N SER A 31 13.64 -20.91 1.98
CA SER A 31 14.46 -20.36 0.90
C SER A 31 13.86 -20.67 -0.48
N GLY A 32 13.44 -21.92 -0.72
CA GLY A 32 12.77 -22.32 -1.96
C GLY A 32 11.47 -21.54 -2.21
N ILE A 33 10.63 -21.40 -1.18
CA ILE A 33 9.40 -20.62 -1.24
C ILE A 33 9.70 -19.15 -1.55
N LEU A 34 10.67 -18.54 -0.84
CA LEU A 34 11.07 -17.16 -1.05
C LEU A 34 11.55 -16.92 -2.49
N TRP A 35 12.39 -17.80 -3.03
CA TRP A 35 12.87 -17.67 -4.41
C TRP A 35 11.74 -17.72 -5.43
N ASN A 36 10.74 -18.59 -5.23
CA ASN A 36 9.56 -18.64 -6.09
C ASN A 36 8.74 -17.35 -5.98
N CYS A 37 8.55 -16.79 -4.78
CA CYS A 37 7.93 -15.48 -4.62
C CYS A 37 8.72 -14.35 -5.30
N ILE A 38 10.06 -14.39 -5.25
CA ILE A 38 10.94 -13.45 -5.96
C ILE A 38 10.76 -13.58 -7.47
N TYR A 39 10.70 -14.80 -8.03
CA TYR A 39 10.47 -14.99 -9.47
C TYR A 39 9.09 -14.48 -9.91
N ILE A 40 8.05 -14.71 -9.11
CA ILE A 40 6.73 -14.12 -9.34
C ILE A 40 6.82 -12.59 -9.33
N CYS A 41 7.48 -12.01 -8.32
CA CYS A 41 7.68 -10.57 -8.19
C CYS A 41 8.40 -9.98 -9.41
N LEU A 42 9.49 -10.61 -9.87
CA LEU A 42 10.25 -10.16 -11.04
C LEU A 42 9.43 -10.26 -12.32
N GLY A 43 8.66 -11.35 -12.48
CA GLY A 43 7.74 -11.54 -13.60
C GLY A 43 6.66 -10.46 -13.64
N VAL A 44 6.03 -10.17 -12.50
CA VAL A 44 5.01 -9.12 -12.38
C VAL A 44 5.61 -7.73 -12.59
N ALA A 45 6.76 -7.41 -12.00
CA ALA A 45 7.42 -6.11 -12.18
C ALA A 45 7.78 -5.88 -13.64
N THR A 46 8.31 -6.91 -14.31
CA THR A 46 8.64 -6.88 -15.74
C THR A 46 7.38 -6.69 -16.59
N TYR A 47 6.29 -7.40 -16.26
CA TYR A 47 4.99 -7.23 -16.90
C TYR A 47 4.47 -5.79 -16.74
N CYS A 48 4.45 -5.25 -15.52
CA CYS A 48 4.02 -3.87 -15.26
C CYS A 48 4.83 -2.86 -16.07
N PHE A 49 6.15 -3.06 -16.13
CA PHE A 49 7.05 -2.19 -16.88
C PHE A 49 6.78 -2.28 -18.40
N ILE A 50 6.77 -3.48 -18.98
CA ILE A 50 6.56 -3.66 -20.42
C ILE A 50 5.18 -3.12 -20.83
N VAL A 51 4.12 -3.50 -20.13
CA VAL A 51 2.76 -3.06 -20.47
C VAL A 51 2.61 -1.55 -20.31
N SER A 52 3.18 -0.95 -19.27
CA SER A 52 3.14 0.51 -19.11
C SER A 52 3.93 1.26 -20.20
N GLN A 53 5.05 0.70 -20.70
CA GLN A 53 5.75 1.28 -21.84
C GLN A 53 4.93 1.18 -23.14
N LEU A 54 4.27 0.05 -23.37
CA LEU A 54 3.46 -0.18 -24.58
C LEU A 54 2.17 0.65 -24.59
N THR A 55 1.56 0.87 -23.43
CA THR A 55 0.24 1.51 -23.31
C THR A 55 0.28 2.97 -22.87
N GLY A 56 1.41 3.42 -22.30
CA GLY A 56 1.52 4.73 -21.68
C GLY A 56 0.80 4.86 -20.33
N ASN A 57 0.23 3.77 -19.80
CA ASN A 57 -0.48 3.74 -18.52
C ASN A 57 0.39 3.02 -17.45
N CYS A 58 0.92 3.79 -16.51
CA CYS A 58 1.79 3.32 -15.42
C CYS A 58 1.02 2.68 -14.26
N SER A 59 -0.31 2.82 -14.22
CA SER A 59 -1.18 2.19 -13.22
C SER A 59 -1.35 0.68 -13.39
N GLN A 60 -0.56 0.01 -14.25
CA GLN A 60 -0.48 -1.45 -14.22
C GLN A 60 -0.05 -1.98 -12.85
N VAL A 61 0.81 -1.22 -12.16
CA VAL A 61 1.24 -1.54 -10.79
C VAL A 61 0.08 -1.35 -9.82
N ASP A 62 -0.62 -0.22 -9.89
CA ASP A 62 -1.77 0.08 -9.03
C ASP A 62 -2.87 -0.98 -9.16
N LYS A 63 -3.10 -1.50 -10.38
CA LYS A 63 -4.07 -2.58 -10.64
C LYS A 63 -3.71 -3.90 -9.94
N LEU A 64 -2.42 -4.21 -9.87
CA LEU A 64 -1.91 -5.44 -9.28
C LEU A 64 -1.57 -5.30 -7.78
N TRP A 65 -1.52 -4.06 -7.27
CA TRP A 65 -1.18 -3.73 -5.89
C TRP A 65 -2.01 -4.54 -4.88
N SER A 66 -3.30 -4.64 -5.13
CA SER A 66 -4.25 -5.33 -4.25
C SER A 66 -4.43 -6.83 -4.55
N ILE A 67 -3.74 -7.36 -5.57
CA ILE A 67 -3.93 -8.74 -6.06
C ILE A 67 -2.72 -9.60 -5.70
N ILE A 68 -1.52 -9.09 -5.93
CA ILE A 68 -0.28 -9.86 -5.81
C ILE A 68 0.09 -10.25 -4.37
N PRO A 69 -0.19 -9.44 -3.33
CA PRO A 69 -0.03 -9.89 -1.95
C PRO A 69 -0.81 -11.16 -1.60
N LEU A 70 -1.96 -11.38 -2.22
CA LEU A 70 -2.79 -12.57 -2.00
C LEU A 70 -2.10 -13.79 -2.59
N VAL A 71 -1.51 -13.62 -3.79
CA VAL A 71 -0.73 -14.68 -4.45
C VAL A 71 0.43 -15.12 -3.57
N TYR A 72 1.18 -14.18 -2.99
CA TYR A 72 2.28 -14.52 -2.08
C TYR A 72 1.79 -15.22 -0.82
N ALA A 73 0.79 -14.66 -0.13
CA ALA A 73 0.30 -15.24 1.12
C ALA A 73 -0.29 -16.64 0.93
N TRP A 74 -1.07 -16.87 -0.13
CA TRP A 74 -1.61 -18.20 -0.44
C TRP A 74 -0.54 -19.17 -0.92
N TYR A 75 0.44 -18.71 -1.72
CA TYR A 75 1.55 -19.56 -2.15
C TYR A 75 2.36 -20.06 -0.94
N ILE A 76 2.63 -19.17 0.02
CA ILE A 76 3.33 -19.50 1.27
C ILE A 76 2.47 -20.42 2.15
N ALA A 77 1.16 -20.18 2.25
CA ALA A 77 0.25 -21.04 3.00
C ALA A 77 0.20 -22.47 2.43
N VAL A 78 0.15 -22.63 1.10
CA VAL A 78 0.22 -23.95 0.45
C VAL A 78 1.57 -24.61 0.71
N GLY A 79 2.67 -23.85 0.61
CA GLY A 79 4.02 -24.35 0.93
C GLY A 79 4.14 -24.84 2.37
N GLY A 80 3.53 -24.14 3.32
CA GLY A 80 3.48 -24.51 4.74
C GLY A 80 2.39 -25.52 5.11
N GLY A 81 1.95 -26.36 4.17
CA GLY A 81 0.98 -27.43 4.45
C GLY A 81 -0.42 -26.95 4.83
N MET A 82 -0.81 -25.75 4.44
CA MET A 82 -2.08 -25.10 4.80
C MET A 82 -2.28 -24.97 6.32
N ASP A 83 -1.17 -24.67 7.02
CA ASP A 83 -1.20 -24.33 8.45
C ASP A 83 -2.26 -23.27 8.78
N THR A 84 -2.88 -23.40 9.95
CA THR A 84 -4.02 -22.57 10.36
C THR A 84 -3.64 -21.08 10.46
N ARG A 85 -2.43 -20.75 10.94
CA ARG A 85 -1.95 -19.36 11.01
C ARG A 85 -1.71 -18.80 9.63
N LEU A 86 -1.07 -19.56 8.75
CA LEU A 86 -0.79 -19.11 7.38
C LEU A 86 -2.08 -18.90 6.58
N VAL A 87 -3.05 -19.82 6.71
CA VAL A 87 -4.37 -19.68 6.08
C VAL A 87 -5.11 -18.46 6.62
N LEU A 88 -5.08 -18.22 7.94
CA LEU A 88 -5.65 -17.02 8.55
C LEU A 88 -5.04 -15.74 7.96
N MET A 89 -3.70 -15.67 7.87
CA MET A 89 -3.00 -14.55 7.26
C MET A 89 -3.40 -14.35 5.78
N ALA A 90 -3.47 -15.43 4.99
CA ALA A 90 -3.86 -15.37 3.59
C ALA A 90 -5.32 -14.92 3.40
N VAL A 91 -6.23 -15.34 4.28
CA VAL A 91 -7.63 -14.89 4.30
C VAL A 91 -7.73 -13.40 4.65
N LEU A 92 -6.99 -12.92 5.66
CA LEU A 92 -6.97 -11.50 6.02
C LEU A 92 -6.47 -10.62 4.86
N VAL A 93 -5.38 -11.03 4.21
CA VAL A 93 -4.85 -10.34 3.01
C VAL A 93 -5.84 -10.43 1.85
N THR A 94 -6.62 -11.51 1.75
CA THR A 94 -7.69 -11.63 0.76
C THR A 94 -8.81 -10.61 0.99
N PHE A 95 -9.25 -10.42 2.24
CA PHE A 95 -10.24 -9.38 2.57
C PHE A 95 -9.71 -7.97 2.28
N TRP A 96 -8.44 -7.71 2.62
CA TRP A 96 -7.77 -6.45 2.26
C TRP A 96 -7.74 -6.23 0.74
N GLY A 97 -7.33 -7.26 -0.01
CA GLY A 97 -7.26 -7.22 -1.47
C GLY A 97 -8.60 -6.95 -2.14
N ILE A 98 -9.63 -7.72 -1.78
CA ILE A 98 -10.99 -7.56 -2.30
C ILE A 98 -11.47 -6.12 -2.08
N ARG A 99 -11.29 -5.59 -0.88
CA ARG A 99 -11.68 -4.23 -0.55
C ARG A 99 -10.93 -3.23 -1.41
N LEU A 100 -9.60 -3.33 -1.50
CA LEU A 100 -8.79 -2.35 -2.22
C LEU A 100 -9.03 -2.42 -3.74
N THR A 101 -9.16 -3.62 -4.30
CA THR A 101 -9.60 -3.86 -5.68
C THR A 101 -10.96 -3.22 -5.93
N TYR A 102 -11.93 -3.38 -5.02
CA TYR A 102 -13.24 -2.72 -5.13
C TYR A 102 -13.15 -1.19 -5.08
N ASN A 103 -12.35 -0.64 -4.16
CA ASN A 103 -12.16 0.82 -4.06
C ASN A 103 -11.50 1.42 -5.31
N PHE A 104 -10.61 0.67 -5.96
CA PHE A 104 -9.95 1.10 -7.18
C PHE A 104 -10.84 0.89 -8.42
N SER A 105 -11.62 -0.20 -8.47
CA SER A 105 -12.50 -0.52 -9.60
C SER A 105 -13.60 0.51 -9.79
N ARG A 106 -14.22 0.99 -8.71
CA ARG A 106 -15.21 2.06 -8.78
C ARG A 106 -14.65 3.38 -9.32
N ARG A 107 -13.33 3.56 -9.36
CA ARG A 107 -12.64 4.74 -9.93
C ARG A 107 -12.23 4.54 -11.39
N GLY A 108 -12.77 3.55 -12.10
CA GLY A 108 -12.50 3.35 -13.54
C GLY A 108 -11.16 2.71 -13.85
N ALA A 109 -10.46 2.17 -12.85
CA ALA A 109 -9.14 1.60 -13.04
C ALA A 109 -9.14 0.30 -13.87
N TYR A 110 -10.15 -0.56 -13.71
CA TYR A 110 -10.25 -1.83 -14.43
C TYR A 110 -11.19 -1.72 -15.62
N SER A 111 -10.85 -2.41 -16.70
CA SER A 111 -11.65 -2.51 -17.91
C SER A 111 -11.44 -3.88 -18.56
N TRP A 112 -12.33 -4.28 -19.48
CA TRP A 112 -12.25 -5.57 -20.16
C TRP A 112 -10.89 -5.83 -20.82
N LYS A 113 -10.34 -4.81 -21.49
CA LYS A 113 -8.94 -4.82 -21.91
C LYS A 113 -8.12 -4.50 -20.66
N PHE A 114 -7.59 -5.52 -19.99
CA PHE A 114 -6.98 -5.39 -18.65
C PHE A 114 -5.88 -4.34 -18.55
N TRP A 115 -5.19 -4.03 -19.66
CA TRP A 115 -4.16 -3.01 -19.72
C TRP A 115 -4.68 -1.56 -19.86
N THR A 116 -5.96 -1.36 -20.20
CA THR A 116 -6.62 -0.04 -20.26
C THR A 116 -7.37 0.29 -18.96
N GLY A 117 -7.92 1.50 -18.86
CA GLY A 117 -8.54 2.05 -17.65
C GLY A 117 -7.93 3.40 -17.29
N GLU A 118 -8.47 4.06 -16.26
CA GLU A 118 -7.94 5.34 -15.80
C GLU A 118 -6.54 5.16 -15.18
N GLU A 119 -5.58 5.98 -15.61
CA GLU A 119 -4.28 6.11 -14.95
C GLU A 119 -4.45 7.00 -13.72
N ASP A 120 -3.79 6.65 -12.62
CA ASP A 120 -3.74 7.51 -11.44
C ASP A 120 -3.14 8.87 -11.83
N TYR A 121 -3.91 9.94 -11.61
CA TYR A 121 -3.55 11.31 -11.98
C TYR A 121 -2.17 11.74 -11.43
N ARG A 122 -1.70 11.12 -10.34
CA ARG A 122 -0.38 11.36 -9.78
C ARG A 122 0.70 11.07 -10.81
N TRP A 123 0.58 10.03 -11.63
CA TRP A 123 1.58 9.70 -12.66
C TRP A 123 1.70 10.79 -13.71
N GLU A 124 0.58 11.37 -14.15
CA GLU A 124 0.57 12.50 -15.07
C GLU A 124 1.28 13.72 -14.46
N VAL A 125 0.93 14.09 -13.22
CA VAL A 125 1.55 15.23 -12.51
C VAL A 125 3.05 14.99 -12.30
N LEU A 126 3.46 13.77 -11.92
CA LEU A 126 4.85 13.40 -11.73
C LEU A 126 5.64 13.50 -13.04
N ARG A 127 5.06 13.06 -14.16
CA ARG A 127 5.67 13.09 -15.50
C ARG A 127 5.97 14.52 -15.97
N GLN A 128 5.23 15.52 -15.48
CA GLN A 128 5.45 16.93 -15.82
C GLN A 128 6.51 17.62 -14.94
N LYS A 129 6.92 17.02 -13.82
CA LYS A 129 7.92 17.64 -12.95
C LYS A 129 9.28 17.74 -13.65
N PRO A 130 10.02 18.87 -13.53
CA PRO A 130 11.27 19.09 -14.25
C PRO A 130 12.29 17.96 -14.10
N GLU A 131 12.32 17.31 -12.95
CA GLU A 131 13.27 16.24 -12.66
C GLU A 131 12.92 14.91 -13.34
N LEU A 132 11.65 14.66 -13.64
CA LEU A 132 11.16 13.45 -14.32
C LEU A 132 10.78 13.68 -15.78
N LYS A 133 10.71 14.94 -16.21
CA LYS A 133 10.36 15.32 -17.57
C LYS A 133 11.38 14.76 -18.56
N GLY A 134 10.87 14.13 -19.63
CA GLY A 134 11.67 13.56 -20.71
C GLY A 134 11.66 12.04 -20.73
N LYS A 135 11.73 11.46 -21.95
CA LYS A 135 11.55 10.02 -22.18
C LYS A 135 12.50 9.15 -21.36
N VAL A 136 13.79 9.48 -21.33
CA VAL A 136 14.82 8.70 -20.64
C VAL A 136 14.63 8.73 -19.12
N ARG A 137 14.35 9.90 -18.54
CA ARG A 137 14.15 10.04 -17.09
C ARG A 137 12.89 9.32 -16.63
N TRP A 138 11.79 9.46 -17.38
CA TRP A 138 10.55 8.74 -17.11
C TRP A 138 10.70 7.23 -17.28
N PHE A 139 11.44 6.77 -18.28
CA PHE A 139 11.73 5.36 -18.51
C PHE A 139 12.38 4.72 -17.27
N PHE A 140 13.46 5.31 -16.76
CA PHE A 140 14.15 4.77 -15.58
C PHE A 140 13.34 4.94 -14.29
N PHE A 141 12.58 6.02 -14.16
CA PHE A 141 11.67 6.18 -13.02
C PHE A 141 10.58 5.12 -13.03
N ASN A 142 9.99 4.82 -14.20
CA ASN A 142 9.03 3.74 -14.33
C ASN A 142 9.66 2.38 -14.04
N LEU A 143 10.82 2.09 -14.62
CA LEU A 143 11.53 0.82 -14.41
C LEU A 143 11.83 0.59 -12.93
N PHE A 144 12.60 1.48 -12.31
CA PHE A 144 13.14 1.24 -10.99
C PHE A 144 12.16 1.56 -9.86
N PHE A 145 11.39 2.66 -9.99
CA PHE A 145 10.51 3.12 -8.91
C PHE A 145 9.07 2.63 -9.07
N ILE A 146 8.41 2.91 -10.20
CA ILE A 146 7.00 2.55 -10.36
C ILE A 146 6.84 1.04 -10.39
N SER A 147 7.62 0.35 -11.23
CA SER A 147 7.48 -1.08 -11.47
C SER A 147 8.22 -1.93 -10.44
N PHE A 148 9.55 -1.87 -10.37
CA PHE A 148 10.32 -2.81 -9.54
C PHE A 148 10.23 -2.51 -8.04
N TYR A 149 10.42 -1.27 -7.60
CA TYR A 149 10.37 -0.94 -6.17
C TYR A 149 8.99 -1.22 -5.57
N GLN A 150 7.89 -0.84 -6.24
CA GLN A 150 6.54 -1.08 -5.69
C GLN A 150 6.20 -2.57 -5.63
N GLN A 151 6.50 -3.36 -6.67
CA GLN A 151 6.27 -4.81 -6.62
C GLN A 151 7.14 -5.52 -5.59
N GLY A 152 8.39 -5.07 -5.45
CA GLY A 152 9.28 -5.52 -4.40
C GLY A 152 8.73 -5.20 -3.00
N LEU A 153 8.19 -3.99 -2.80
CA LEU A 153 7.59 -3.60 -1.53
C LEU A 153 6.38 -4.47 -1.19
N LEU A 154 5.53 -4.79 -2.18
CA LEU A 154 4.40 -5.70 -2.01
C LEU A 154 4.82 -7.12 -1.61
N LEU A 155 5.95 -7.60 -2.13
CA LEU A 155 6.54 -8.84 -1.64
C LEU A 155 6.96 -8.65 -0.17
N LEU A 156 7.79 -7.64 0.14
CA LEU A 156 8.34 -7.44 1.48
C LEU A 156 7.27 -7.34 2.58
N ILE A 157 6.16 -6.61 2.35
CA ILE A 157 5.08 -6.49 3.35
C ILE A 157 4.37 -7.83 3.62
N THR A 158 4.44 -8.78 2.69
CA THR A 158 3.88 -10.14 2.87
C THR A 158 4.84 -11.14 3.49
N LEU A 159 6.15 -10.87 3.53
CA LEU A 159 7.15 -11.79 4.09
C LEU A 159 7.01 -12.15 5.58
N PRO A 160 6.24 -11.43 6.43
CA PRO A 160 5.86 -11.99 7.73
C PRO A 160 5.17 -13.36 7.65
N THR A 161 4.47 -13.67 6.55
CA THR A 161 3.92 -15.02 6.30
C THR A 161 5.01 -16.09 6.14
N LEU A 162 6.13 -15.75 5.50
CA LEU A 162 7.27 -16.67 5.33
C LEU A 162 7.92 -16.97 6.68
N ILE A 163 8.04 -15.96 7.55
CA ILE A 163 8.56 -16.15 8.91
C ILE A 163 7.59 -16.97 9.77
N ALA A 164 6.28 -16.81 9.56
CA ALA A 164 5.27 -17.59 10.26
C ALA A 164 5.36 -19.11 10.00
N LEU A 165 6.04 -19.55 8.94
CA LEU A 165 6.38 -20.98 8.73
C LEU A 165 7.17 -21.58 9.90
N ARG A 166 7.92 -20.78 10.67
CA ARG A 166 8.68 -21.27 11.84
C ARG A 166 7.78 -21.72 12.99
N GLY A 167 6.50 -21.34 12.98
CA GLY A 167 5.55 -21.60 14.05
C GLY A 167 4.45 -22.59 13.69
N THR A 168 4.55 -23.33 12.59
CA THR A 168 3.49 -24.27 12.12
C THR A 168 3.19 -25.40 13.10
N ASP A 169 4.14 -25.76 13.96
CA ASP A 169 3.96 -26.77 15.00
C ASP A 169 3.28 -26.22 16.27
N THR A 170 2.95 -24.93 16.28
CA THR A 170 2.28 -24.27 17.42
C THR A 170 0.87 -23.84 17.05
N PRO A 171 -0.12 -24.07 17.94
CA PRO A 171 -1.49 -23.60 17.71
C PRO A 171 -1.54 -22.05 17.74
N LEU A 172 -2.66 -21.51 17.25
CA LEU A 172 -2.94 -20.07 17.39
C LEU A 172 -2.96 -19.66 18.86
N GLY A 173 -2.23 -18.59 19.17
CA GLY A 173 -2.15 -18.00 20.50
C GLY A 173 -2.93 -16.70 20.63
N LEU A 174 -2.88 -16.11 21.83
CA LEU A 174 -3.52 -14.82 22.11
C LEU A 174 -3.06 -13.71 21.14
N LEU A 175 -1.78 -13.68 20.79
CA LEU A 175 -1.23 -12.66 19.89
C LEU A 175 -1.80 -12.79 18.47
N ASP A 176 -2.07 -14.00 17.98
CA ASP A 176 -2.72 -14.22 16.68
C ASP A 176 -4.13 -13.63 16.65
N TYR A 177 -4.91 -13.83 17.72
CA TYR A 177 -6.26 -13.27 17.84
C TYR A 177 -6.24 -11.74 17.99
N LEU A 178 -5.30 -11.19 18.75
CA LEU A 178 -5.14 -9.73 18.87
C LEU A 178 -4.73 -9.10 17.54
N ALA A 179 -3.76 -9.70 16.83
CA ALA A 179 -3.36 -9.25 15.50
C ALA A 179 -4.55 -9.33 14.51
N THR A 180 -5.33 -10.41 14.55
CA THR A 180 -6.55 -10.54 13.73
C THR A 180 -7.55 -9.43 14.03
N ALA A 181 -7.86 -9.18 15.30
CA ALA A 181 -8.81 -8.16 15.70
C ALA A 181 -8.36 -6.75 15.29
N LEU A 182 -7.08 -6.42 15.47
CA LEU A 182 -6.49 -5.16 15.04
C LEU A 182 -6.51 -5.01 13.51
N PHE A 183 -6.18 -6.08 12.77
CA PHE A 183 -6.20 -6.07 11.31
C PHE A 183 -7.60 -5.76 10.80
N ILE A 184 -8.62 -6.46 11.31
CA ILE A 184 -10.02 -6.23 10.95
C ILE A 184 -10.47 -4.82 11.34
N PHE A 185 -10.09 -4.35 12.53
CA PHE A 185 -10.40 -2.99 12.97
C PHE A 185 -9.86 -1.94 12.00
N PHE A 186 -8.57 -2.03 11.63
CA PHE A 186 -7.99 -1.08 10.68
C PHE A 186 -8.57 -1.24 9.28
N LEU A 187 -8.86 -2.47 8.83
CA LEU A 187 -9.55 -2.71 7.55
C LEU A 187 -10.92 -2.01 7.51
N VAL A 188 -11.68 -2.03 8.61
CA VAL A 188 -12.95 -1.30 8.74
C VAL A 188 -12.74 0.21 8.71
N ILE A 189 -11.79 0.75 9.48
CA ILE A 189 -11.47 2.19 9.50
C ILE A 189 -11.11 2.68 8.10
N GLU A 190 -10.26 1.94 7.41
CA GLU A 190 -9.79 2.27 6.08
C GLU A 190 -10.96 2.22 5.06
N THR A 191 -11.83 1.20 5.17
CA THR A 191 -13.05 1.09 4.36
C THR A 191 -13.98 2.31 4.55
N ILE A 192 -14.18 2.73 5.80
CA ILE A 192 -15.00 3.91 6.13
C ILE A 192 -14.35 5.18 5.57
N ALA A 193 -13.03 5.34 5.72
CA ALA A 193 -12.30 6.49 5.23
C ALA A 193 -12.43 6.64 3.71
N ASP A 194 -12.24 5.54 2.98
CA ASP A 194 -12.41 5.51 1.53
C ASP A 194 -13.86 5.75 1.11
N GLN A 195 -14.85 5.22 1.84
CA GLN A 195 -16.26 5.45 1.52
C GLN A 195 -16.66 6.92 1.75
N GLN A 196 -16.15 7.55 2.82
CA GLN A 196 -16.34 8.98 3.06
C GLN A 196 -15.75 9.81 1.93
N GLN A 197 -14.53 9.49 1.50
CA GLN A 197 -13.89 10.19 0.37
C GLN A 197 -14.65 9.97 -0.93
N TRP A 198 -15.09 8.74 -1.22
CA TRP A 198 -15.87 8.42 -2.40
C TRP A 198 -17.18 9.21 -2.46
N ASN A 199 -17.99 9.15 -1.40
CA ASN A 199 -19.27 9.86 -1.32
C ASN A 199 -19.08 11.37 -1.52
N TYR A 200 -18.05 11.94 -0.88
CA TYR A 200 -17.73 13.35 -1.01
C TYR A 200 -17.36 13.71 -2.47
N GLN A 201 -16.47 12.96 -3.09
CA GLN A 201 -16.02 13.27 -4.46
C GLN A 201 -17.14 13.07 -5.48
N GLN A 202 -17.97 12.03 -5.33
CA GLN A 202 -19.09 11.80 -6.24
C GLN A 202 -20.09 12.95 -6.21
N GLU A 203 -20.50 13.39 -5.03
CA GLU A 203 -21.46 14.50 -4.94
C GLU A 203 -20.82 15.84 -5.33
N LYS A 204 -19.53 16.07 -4.99
CA LYS A 204 -18.82 17.24 -5.51
C LYS A 204 -18.81 17.29 -7.05
N HIS A 205 -18.46 16.18 -7.71
CA HIS A 205 -18.40 16.14 -9.17
C HIS A 205 -19.79 16.26 -9.82
N LYS A 206 -20.82 15.67 -9.21
CA LYS A 206 -22.21 15.83 -9.65
C LYS A 206 -22.65 17.29 -9.63
N LYS A 207 -22.38 18.02 -8.54
CA LYS A 207 -22.65 19.47 -8.43
C LYS A 207 -21.91 20.29 -9.48
N ILE A 208 -20.61 20.02 -9.68
CA ILE A 208 -19.81 20.69 -10.71
C ILE A 208 -20.42 20.46 -12.09
N LYS A 209 -20.81 19.22 -12.43
CA LYS A 209 -21.41 18.89 -13.72
C LYS A 209 -22.77 19.57 -13.93
N ALA A 210 -23.53 19.81 -12.87
CA ALA A 210 -24.80 20.54 -12.91
C ALA A 210 -24.63 22.07 -12.96
N GLY A 211 -23.40 22.59 -12.88
CA GLY A 211 -23.14 24.04 -12.80
C GLY A 211 -23.53 24.65 -11.45
N GLU A 212 -23.75 23.82 -10.42
CA GLU A 212 -24.08 24.30 -9.08
C GLU A 212 -22.85 24.90 -8.40
N LYS A 213 -23.04 26.01 -7.68
CA LYS A 213 -22.01 26.55 -6.79
C LYS A 213 -21.79 25.57 -5.63
N LEU A 214 -20.53 25.23 -5.36
CA LEU A 214 -20.18 24.42 -4.21
C LEU A 214 -20.44 25.20 -2.90
N THR A 215 -21.35 24.70 -2.07
CA THR A 215 -21.74 25.29 -0.78
C THR A 215 -21.62 24.27 0.35
N GLY A 216 -21.75 24.73 1.61
CA GLY A 216 -21.66 23.88 2.80
C GLY A 216 -20.31 23.15 2.87
N ILE A 217 -20.32 21.87 3.20
CA ILE A 217 -19.10 21.04 3.29
C ILE A 217 -18.36 20.90 1.94
N TYR A 218 -19.00 21.20 0.81
CA TYR A 218 -18.37 21.13 -0.50
C TYR A 218 -17.62 22.40 -0.87
N ALA A 219 -17.85 23.51 -0.17
CA ALA A 219 -17.22 24.80 -0.46
C ALA A 219 -15.68 24.73 -0.39
N LEU A 220 -15.14 23.91 0.52
CA LEU A 220 -13.68 23.71 0.64
C LEU A 220 -13.08 22.85 -0.49
N GLY A 221 -13.90 22.09 -1.22
CA GLY A 221 -13.45 21.25 -2.34
C GLY A 221 -12.74 19.94 -1.96
N PHE A 222 -12.46 19.71 -0.67
CA PHE A 222 -11.87 18.47 -0.14
C PHE A 222 -12.60 17.95 1.11
N THR A 223 -12.47 16.63 1.34
CA THR A 223 -13.06 15.95 2.50
C THR A 223 -12.37 16.39 3.79
N HIS A 224 -13.16 16.82 4.77
CA HIS A 224 -12.66 17.32 6.07
C HIS A 224 -13.62 16.97 7.24
N THR A 225 -14.58 16.09 7.00
CA THR A 225 -15.58 15.63 7.98
C THR A 225 -15.44 14.13 8.23
N GLY A 226 -16.12 13.60 9.25
CA GLY A 226 -15.99 12.18 9.61
C GLY A 226 -14.59 11.86 10.14
N LEU A 227 -13.95 10.80 9.65
CA LEU A 227 -12.58 10.44 10.04
C LEU A 227 -11.57 11.51 9.60
N TRP A 228 -11.85 12.16 8.46
CA TRP A 228 -11.00 13.20 7.89
C TRP A 228 -10.91 14.43 8.80
N ARG A 229 -11.87 14.67 9.71
CA ARG A 229 -11.76 15.79 10.66
C ARG A 229 -10.64 15.60 11.69
N TRP A 230 -10.26 14.35 11.95
CA TRP A 230 -9.28 13.98 12.98
C TRP A 230 -7.90 13.72 12.39
N ILE A 231 -7.87 13.03 11.25
CA ILE A 231 -6.66 12.58 10.57
C ILE A 231 -6.79 12.95 9.10
N ARG A 232 -5.78 13.62 8.52
CA ARG A 232 -5.84 14.09 7.13
C ARG A 232 -5.78 12.97 6.11
N HIS A 233 -5.19 11.82 6.46
CA HIS A 233 -5.16 10.62 5.63
C HIS A 233 -5.53 9.39 6.47
N PRO A 234 -6.82 9.23 6.85
CA PRO A 234 -7.24 8.15 7.73
C PRO A 234 -7.13 6.78 7.06
N ASN A 235 -7.31 6.71 5.73
CA ASN A 235 -7.03 5.49 4.94
C ASN A 235 -5.54 5.17 4.90
N TYR A 236 -4.66 6.16 4.75
CA TYR A 236 -3.22 5.90 4.79
C TYR A 236 -2.73 5.45 6.16
N MET A 237 -3.28 6.02 7.24
CA MET A 237 -2.98 5.57 8.60
C MET A 237 -3.37 4.11 8.77
N ALA A 238 -4.59 3.74 8.36
CA ALA A 238 -5.09 2.40 8.56
C ALA A 238 -4.37 1.37 7.65
N GLU A 239 -4.02 1.72 6.40
CA GLU A 239 -3.18 0.87 5.53
C GLU A 239 -1.82 0.57 6.20
N GLN A 240 -1.14 1.60 6.72
CA GLN A 240 0.12 1.42 7.45
C GLN A 240 -0.06 0.53 8.69
N ALA A 241 -1.14 0.73 9.44
CA ALA A 241 -1.44 -0.04 10.65
C ALA A 241 -1.83 -1.51 10.36
N ILE A 242 -2.50 -1.77 9.23
CA ILE A 242 -2.80 -3.13 8.74
C ILE A 242 -1.52 -3.93 8.58
N TRP A 243 -0.52 -3.39 7.88
CA TRP A 243 0.72 -4.11 7.62
C TRP A 243 1.60 -4.24 8.87
N ILE A 244 1.64 -3.22 9.74
CA ILE A 244 2.27 -3.36 11.07
C ILE A 244 1.61 -4.48 11.88
N THR A 245 0.28 -4.57 11.83
CA THR A 245 -0.45 -5.63 12.52
C THR A 245 -0.20 -6.99 11.87
N PHE A 246 -0.11 -7.05 10.56
CA PHE A 246 0.21 -8.26 9.80
C PHE A 246 1.60 -8.81 10.18
N TYR A 247 2.56 -7.94 10.46
CA TYR A 247 3.87 -8.32 10.99
C TYR A 247 3.77 -9.07 12.33
N LEU A 248 2.81 -8.75 13.20
CA LEU A 248 2.68 -9.39 14.52
C LEU A 248 2.43 -10.90 14.45
N PHE A 249 1.90 -11.43 13.35
CA PHE A 249 1.78 -12.88 13.17
C PHE A 249 3.15 -13.57 13.07
N SER A 250 4.17 -12.91 12.51
CA SER A 250 5.54 -13.44 12.52
C SER A 250 6.11 -13.50 13.95
N VAL A 251 5.77 -12.51 14.77
CA VAL A 251 6.14 -12.47 16.20
C VAL A 251 5.38 -13.56 16.96
N ALA A 252 4.09 -13.75 16.69
CA ALA A 252 3.29 -14.81 17.30
C ALA A 252 3.83 -16.20 16.98
N ALA A 253 4.27 -16.42 15.74
CA ALA A 253 4.81 -17.71 15.29
C ALA A 253 6.20 -18.02 15.87
N THR A 254 7.03 -17.01 16.13
CA THR A 254 8.45 -17.20 16.53
C THR A 254 8.73 -16.89 17.99
N GLY A 255 7.87 -16.10 18.65
CA GLY A 255 8.16 -15.47 19.94
C GLY A 255 9.19 -14.32 19.87
N SER A 256 9.80 -14.07 18.70
CA SER A 256 10.76 -12.98 18.52
C SER A 256 10.07 -11.71 18.06
N TRP A 257 10.18 -10.66 18.88
CA TRP A 257 9.64 -9.32 18.59
C TRP A 257 10.34 -8.60 17.44
N LEU A 258 11.53 -9.04 17.06
CA LEU A 258 12.29 -8.49 15.95
C LEU A 258 12.75 -9.62 15.03
N ASN A 259 12.41 -9.48 13.75
CA ASN A 259 12.84 -10.37 12.67
C ASN A 259 12.89 -9.56 11.37
N TRP A 260 13.62 -10.06 10.38
CA TRP A 260 13.95 -9.26 9.18
C TRP A 260 12.73 -8.88 8.31
N SER A 261 11.61 -9.59 8.44
CA SER A 261 10.39 -9.28 7.67
C SER A 261 9.75 -7.93 8.04
N ILE A 262 10.16 -7.30 9.16
CA ILE A 262 9.72 -5.96 9.55
C ILE A 262 10.09 -4.89 8.51
N ALA A 263 11.12 -5.14 7.69
CA ALA A 263 11.61 -4.22 6.68
C ALA A 263 10.50 -3.75 5.72
N GLY A 264 9.58 -4.64 5.33
CA GLY A 264 8.46 -4.29 4.45
C GLY A 264 7.58 -3.21 5.04
N CYS A 265 7.17 -3.38 6.31
CA CYS A 265 6.31 -2.41 6.99
C CYS A 265 7.00 -1.07 7.15
N LEU A 266 8.28 -1.05 7.56
CA LEU A 266 9.04 0.18 7.72
C LEU A 266 9.18 0.94 6.39
N LEU A 267 9.46 0.24 5.29
CA LEU A 267 9.55 0.85 3.97
C LEU A 267 8.20 1.38 3.49
N LEU A 268 7.10 0.69 3.81
CA LEU A 268 5.74 1.18 3.54
C LEU A 268 5.47 2.51 4.28
N LEU A 269 5.85 2.62 5.56
CA LEU A 269 5.71 3.88 6.32
C LEU A 269 6.44 5.03 5.62
N VAL A 270 7.68 4.80 5.18
CA VAL A 270 8.47 5.83 4.48
C VAL A 270 7.86 6.20 3.12
N LEU A 271 7.36 5.21 2.36
CA LEU A 271 6.66 5.46 1.10
C LEU A 271 5.42 6.34 1.31
N PHE A 272 4.68 6.11 2.40
CA PHE A 272 3.47 6.86 2.72
C PHE A 272 3.76 8.30 3.15
N GLN A 273 4.92 8.58 3.76
CA GLN A 273 5.39 9.95 3.97
C GLN A 273 5.53 10.68 2.62
N GLY A 274 6.30 10.13 1.69
CA GLY A 274 6.52 10.75 0.38
C GLY A 274 5.24 10.88 -0.45
N SER A 275 4.36 9.87 -0.38
CA SER A 275 3.08 9.86 -1.09
C SER A 275 2.10 10.88 -0.52
N SER A 276 2.03 11.01 0.81
CA SER A 276 1.20 12.02 1.47
C SER A 276 1.70 13.43 1.19
N ASP A 277 3.02 13.70 1.30
CA ASP A 277 3.62 14.99 0.96
C ASP A 277 3.25 15.43 -0.46
N PHE A 278 3.35 14.51 -1.43
CA PHE A 278 3.01 14.81 -2.81
C PHE A 278 1.51 15.08 -3.00
N SER A 279 0.63 14.25 -2.42
CA SER A 279 -0.81 14.46 -2.52
C SER A 279 -1.28 15.74 -1.82
N GLU A 280 -0.67 16.09 -0.69
CA GLU A 280 -0.93 17.32 0.05
C GLU A 280 -0.43 18.55 -0.72
N SER A 281 0.70 18.47 -1.43
CA SER A 281 1.17 19.59 -2.25
C SER A 281 0.19 19.93 -3.37
N ILE A 282 -0.32 18.90 -4.07
CA ILE A 282 -1.34 19.09 -5.11
C ILE A 282 -2.62 19.70 -4.52
N SER A 283 -3.04 19.22 -3.35
CA SER A 283 -4.24 19.71 -2.68
C SER A 283 -4.08 21.16 -2.21
N ALA A 284 -2.91 21.52 -1.69
CA ALA A 284 -2.59 22.89 -1.25
C ALA A 284 -2.46 23.89 -2.41
N GLU A 285 -2.04 23.43 -3.59
CA GLU A 285 -2.06 24.26 -4.81
C GLU A 285 -3.49 24.48 -5.33
N LYS A 286 -4.35 23.46 -5.17
CA LYS A 286 -5.73 23.48 -5.69
C LYS A 286 -6.73 24.19 -4.78
N TYR A 287 -6.60 24.06 -3.46
CA TYR A 287 -7.57 24.53 -2.48
C TYR A 287 -6.91 25.48 -1.46
N PRO A 288 -7.25 26.79 -1.47
CA PRO A 288 -6.61 27.79 -0.59
C PRO A 288 -6.67 27.45 0.90
N GLU A 289 -7.78 26.89 1.36
CA GLU A 289 -8.02 26.56 2.77
C GLU A 289 -7.31 25.28 3.23
N TYR A 290 -6.70 24.52 2.32
CA TYR A 290 -6.06 23.24 2.66
C TYR A 290 -4.90 23.41 3.64
N LYS A 291 -4.14 24.51 3.55
CA LYS A 291 -3.06 24.82 4.49
C LYS A 291 -3.57 25.01 5.92
N ALA A 292 -4.68 25.73 6.09
CA ALA A 292 -5.31 25.90 7.41
C ALA A 292 -5.83 24.57 7.96
N TYR A 293 -6.29 23.65 7.10
CA TYR A 293 -6.63 22.29 7.49
C TYR A 293 -5.40 21.46 7.90
N GLN A 294 -4.25 21.62 7.22
CA GLN A 294 -2.98 21.01 7.64
C GLN A 294 -2.51 21.48 9.01
N GLU A 295 -2.78 22.74 9.38
CA GLU A 295 -2.42 23.25 10.69
C GLU A 295 -3.29 22.69 11.82
N LYS A 296 -4.56 22.36 11.54
CA LYS A 296 -5.52 21.94 12.58
C LYS A 296 -5.64 20.43 12.75
N THR A 297 -5.46 19.67 11.67
CA THR A 297 -5.71 18.23 11.64
C THR A 297 -4.39 17.48 11.48
N GLY A 298 -4.11 16.44 12.26
CA GLY A 298 -2.85 15.72 12.16
C GLY A 298 -2.80 14.78 10.94
N ARG A 299 -1.60 14.46 10.43
CA ARG A 299 -1.42 13.76 9.14
C ARG A 299 -1.87 12.30 9.19
N PHE A 300 -1.27 11.53 10.10
CA PHE A 300 -1.55 10.10 10.32
C PHE A 300 -2.03 9.80 11.73
N LEU A 301 -1.88 10.75 12.66
CA LEU A 301 -2.39 10.67 14.02
C LEU A 301 -3.16 11.94 14.33
N PRO A 302 -4.18 11.91 15.21
CA PRO A 302 -4.89 13.11 15.63
C PRO A 302 -3.93 14.12 16.27
N LYS A 303 -4.13 15.42 15.96
CA LYS A 303 -3.34 16.50 16.57
C LYS A 303 -3.84 16.86 17.96
N TYR A 304 -5.14 16.73 18.18
CA TYR A 304 -5.80 16.92 19.45
C TYR A 304 -6.74 15.73 19.67
N ILE A 305 -6.60 15.05 20.81
CA ILE A 305 -7.63 14.15 21.31
C ILE A 305 -8.54 15.05 22.13
N MET A 306 -9.65 15.50 21.54
CA MET A 306 -10.63 16.34 22.22
C MET A 306 -11.67 15.46 22.91
#